data_AF-A0A074Y468-F1
#
_entry.id   AF-A0A074Y468-F1
#
_cell.length_a   1.000
_cell.length_b   1.000
_cell.length_c   1.000
_cell.angle_alpha   90.00
_cell.angle_beta   90.00
_cell.angle_gamma   90.00
#
_symmetry.space_group_name_H-M   'P 1'
#
loop_
_entity.id
_entity.type
_entity.pdbx_description
1 polymer ?
#
loop_
_entity_poly.entity_id
_entity_poly.type
_entity_poly.pdbx_seq_one_letter_code
_entity_poly.pdbx_strand_id
1 'polypeptide(L)'
;MHSTSIIAFLAISLAPTVSAFAGASVFACLNYANPISKSFNASFVVGGGSTYCMNNVGHDANMTVSQSGLTCASIGYVESNAGWGCLTEDSIWGLAYSALSKTGSTSSHWWWSTSDYNNVELKKQSRGTVVCDNKAVCSDTKINWPDQGPIYFIFFPEQSTTVMQSERPEGAVMIGQDLDKELQQQL
;
A
#
# COMPACT_ATOMS: atom_id res chain seq x y z
N MET A 1 -27.79 66.14 23.67
CA MET A 1 -26.79 65.57 22.75
C MET A 1 -26.03 64.51 23.54
N HIS A 2 -26.39 63.24 23.42
CA HIS A 2 -25.71 62.13 24.10
C HIS A 2 -24.94 61.34 23.04
N SER A 3 -23.62 61.32 23.17
CA SER A 3 -22.70 60.62 22.27
C SER A 3 -22.25 59.34 22.96
N THR A 4 -22.77 58.20 22.52
CA THR A 4 -22.45 56.87 23.06
C THR A 4 -21.33 56.24 22.22
N SER A 5 -20.13 56.17 22.78
CA SER A 5 -18.99 55.45 22.18
C SER A 5 -19.15 53.95 22.39
N ILE A 6 -19.17 53.19 21.29
CA ILE A 6 -19.16 51.73 21.28
C ILE A 6 -17.70 51.27 21.23
N ILE A 7 -17.22 50.64 22.30
CA ILE A 7 -15.91 49.97 22.34
C ILE A 7 -16.13 48.55 21.81
N ALA A 8 -15.62 48.28 20.61
CA ALA A 8 -15.63 46.94 20.02
C ALA A 8 -14.44 46.13 20.58
N PHE A 9 -14.73 45.09 21.36
CA PHE A 9 -13.72 44.11 21.79
C PHE A 9 -13.42 43.15 20.64
N LEU A 10 -12.21 43.24 20.09
CA LEU A 10 -11.70 42.32 19.08
C LEU A 10 -11.28 41.01 19.78
N ALA A 11 -12.14 39.98 19.72
CA ALA A 11 -11.81 38.65 20.20
C ALA A 11 -10.85 37.97 19.20
N ILE A 12 -9.56 37.91 19.54
CA ILE A 12 -8.57 37.13 18.79
C ILE A 12 -8.80 35.66 19.15
N SER A 13 -9.59 34.96 18.34
CA SER A 13 -9.72 33.51 18.39
C SER A 13 -8.40 32.87 17.96
N LEU A 14 -7.61 32.40 18.93
CA LEU A 14 -6.51 31.46 18.69
C LEU A 14 -7.13 30.15 18.19
N ALA A 15 -7.30 30.03 16.87
CA ALA A 15 -7.65 28.75 16.27
C ALA A 15 -6.50 27.77 16.54
N PRO A 16 -6.77 26.58 17.11
CA PRO A 16 -5.72 25.58 17.26
C PRO A 16 -5.15 25.27 15.88
N THR A 17 -3.83 25.39 15.74
CA THR A 17 -3.10 24.90 14.57
C THR A 17 -3.29 23.39 14.52
N VAL A 18 -4.19 22.92 13.68
CA VAL A 18 -4.25 21.51 13.32
C VAL A 18 -2.95 21.23 12.59
N SER A 19 -2.06 20.45 13.21
CA SER A 19 -0.86 19.98 12.54
C SER A 19 -1.29 19.18 11.31
N ALA A 20 -0.94 19.64 10.12
CA ALA A 20 -1.18 18.88 8.90
C ALA A 20 -0.31 17.62 8.96
N PHE A 21 -0.93 16.45 8.86
CA PHE A 21 -0.24 15.16 8.84
C PHE A 21 -0.03 14.71 7.40
N ALA A 22 0.89 13.77 7.18
CA ALA A 22 1.13 13.25 5.84
C ALA A 22 -0.09 12.47 5.36
N GLY A 23 -0.83 13.07 4.42
CA GLY A 23 -2.05 12.50 3.89
C GLY A 23 -2.23 12.75 2.40
N ALA A 24 -2.93 11.83 1.75
CA ALA A 24 -3.21 11.91 0.32
C ALA A 24 -4.45 11.13 -0.09
N SER A 25 -5.05 11.56 -1.20
CA SER A 25 -5.97 10.74 -2.00
C SER A 25 -5.16 9.68 -2.75
N VAL A 26 -5.34 8.41 -2.40
CA VAL A 26 -4.56 7.29 -2.89
C VAL A 26 -5.32 6.51 -3.97
N PHE A 27 -4.58 6.12 -5.01
CA PHE A 27 -5.02 5.22 -6.06
C PHE A 27 -4.10 4.00 -6.10
N ALA A 28 -4.69 2.81 -6.18
CA ALA A 28 -3.97 1.57 -6.40
C ALA A 28 -4.11 1.16 -7.86
N CYS A 29 -3.00 0.82 -8.50
CA CYS A 29 -2.95 0.53 -9.93
C CYS A 29 -2.23 -0.78 -10.22
N LEU A 30 -2.68 -1.44 -11.29
CA LEU A 30 -1.95 -2.53 -11.93
C LEU A 30 -1.50 -2.06 -13.31
N ASN A 31 -0.24 -2.33 -13.63
CA ASN A 31 0.30 -2.12 -14.97
C ASN A 31 0.62 -3.47 -15.62
N TYR A 32 -0.08 -3.80 -16.69
CA TYR A 32 0.17 -4.98 -17.51
C TYR A 32 0.82 -4.59 -18.83
N ALA A 33 2.02 -5.10 -19.11
CA ALA A 33 2.69 -4.85 -20.38
C ALA A 33 2.08 -5.68 -21.51
N ASN A 34 1.63 -6.91 -21.21
CA ASN A 34 1.06 -7.79 -22.23
C ASN A 34 -0.43 -7.49 -22.49
N PRO A 35 -0.91 -7.75 -23.72
CA PRO A 35 -2.33 -7.65 -24.07
C PRO A 35 -3.22 -8.54 -23.20
N ILE A 36 -4.38 -8.01 -22.81
CA ILE A 36 -5.38 -8.73 -22.02
C ILE A 36 -6.42 -9.34 -22.97
N SER A 37 -6.44 -10.67 -23.07
CA SER A 37 -7.34 -11.40 -23.97
C SER A 37 -8.77 -11.53 -23.43
N LYS A 38 -8.93 -11.55 -22.11
CA LYS A 38 -10.22 -11.60 -21.42
C LYS A 38 -10.17 -10.69 -20.20
N SER A 39 -11.18 -9.84 -20.06
CA SER A 39 -11.33 -8.97 -18.89
C SER A 39 -11.45 -9.78 -17.61
N PHE A 40 -10.85 -9.28 -16.53
CA PHE A 40 -10.92 -9.89 -15.20
C PHE A 40 -11.00 -8.84 -14.11
N ASN A 41 -11.47 -9.25 -12.94
CA ASN A 41 -11.49 -8.38 -11.76
C ASN A 41 -10.20 -8.53 -10.96
N ALA A 42 -9.67 -7.38 -10.54
CA ALA A 42 -8.63 -7.26 -9.54
C ALA A 42 -9.20 -6.63 -8.28
N SER A 43 -8.70 -7.07 -7.14
CA SER A 43 -9.09 -6.58 -5.82
C SER A 43 -7.87 -6.03 -5.10
N PHE A 44 -8.08 -4.94 -4.38
CA PHE A 44 -7.11 -4.33 -3.48
C PHE A 44 -7.62 -4.43 -2.06
N VAL A 45 -6.76 -4.93 -1.18
CA VAL A 45 -7.02 -4.98 0.26
C VAL A 45 -6.11 -3.97 0.92
N VAL A 46 -6.74 -3.11 1.71
CA VAL A 46 -6.13 -1.97 2.34
C VAL A 46 -6.00 -2.24 3.82
N GLY A 47 -4.85 -1.88 4.36
CA GLY A 47 -4.50 -2.27 5.71
C GLY A 47 -3.99 -3.71 5.80
N GLY A 48 -3.79 -4.17 7.03
CA GLY A 48 -3.23 -5.47 7.37
C GLY A 48 -2.54 -5.42 8.74
N GLY A 49 -2.05 -6.56 9.23
CA GLY A 49 -1.47 -6.66 10.58
C GLY A 49 -0.25 -5.77 10.85
N SER A 50 0.33 -5.17 9.81
CA SER A 50 1.45 -4.22 9.91
C SER A 50 1.03 -2.76 9.78
N THR A 51 -0.27 -2.45 9.62
CA THR A 51 -0.75 -1.07 9.54
C THR A 51 -0.81 -0.48 10.94
N TYR A 52 -0.13 0.64 11.13
CA TYR A 52 0.15 1.19 12.44
C TYR A 52 0.28 2.70 12.37
N CYS A 53 -0.21 3.41 13.40
CA CYS A 53 -0.19 4.87 13.46
C CYS A 53 -0.76 5.57 12.22
N MET A 54 -1.90 5.09 11.71
CA MET A 54 -2.64 5.74 10.63
C MET A 54 -3.93 6.34 11.19
N ASN A 55 -4.23 7.60 10.84
CA ASN A 55 -5.48 8.27 11.20
C ASN A 55 -6.59 7.89 10.20
N ASN A 56 -6.23 7.81 8.91
CA ASN A 56 -7.09 7.27 7.87
C ASN A 56 -6.32 6.22 7.07
N VAL A 57 -6.96 5.08 6.81
CA VAL A 57 -6.36 3.98 6.08
C VAL A 57 -6.91 3.83 4.67
N GLY A 58 -7.97 4.55 4.28
CA GLY A 58 -8.68 4.32 3.03
C GLY A 58 -9.65 3.13 3.11
N HIS A 59 -10.00 2.55 1.96
CA HIS A 59 -10.91 1.42 1.85
C HIS A 59 -10.52 0.46 0.73
N ASP A 60 -10.86 -0.82 0.92
CA ASP A 60 -10.72 -1.85 -0.10
C ASP A 60 -11.42 -1.43 -1.41
N ALA A 61 -10.82 -1.80 -2.53
CA ALA A 61 -11.34 -1.42 -3.84
C ALA A 61 -11.23 -2.56 -4.84
N ASN A 62 -12.09 -2.53 -5.85
CA ASN A 62 -12.06 -3.47 -6.97
C ASN A 62 -12.01 -2.72 -8.29
N MET A 63 -11.41 -3.32 -9.31
CA MET A 63 -11.44 -2.81 -10.68
C MET A 63 -11.47 -3.94 -11.70
N THR A 64 -12.00 -3.65 -12.88
CA THR A 64 -11.94 -4.55 -14.04
C THR A 64 -10.77 -4.15 -14.93
N VAL A 65 -9.84 -5.07 -15.16
CA VAL A 65 -8.75 -4.92 -16.12
C VAL A 65 -9.19 -5.53 -17.45
N SER A 66 -9.18 -4.74 -18.51
CA SER A 66 -9.67 -5.13 -19.85
C SER A 66 -8.66 -4.89 -20.97
N GLN A 67 -7.59 -4.14 -20.71
CA GLN A 67 -6.56 -3.77 -21.68
C GLN A 67 -5.18 -3.72 -21.01
N SER A 68 -4.13 -3.78 -21.83
CA SER A 68 -2.76 -3.53 -21.38
C SER A 68 -2.59 -2.07 -20.93
N GLY A 69 -1.58 -1.83 -20.10
CA GLY A 69 -1.24 -0.54 -19.53
C GLY A 69 -1.78 -0.38 -18.10
N LEU A 70 -1.86 0.89 -17.68
CA LEU A 70 -2.19 1.27 -16.31
C LEU A 70 -3.71 1.33 -16.09
N THR A 71 -4.20 0.48 -15.19
CA THR A 71 -5.59 0.54 -14.69
C THR A 71 -5.55 0.81 -13.19
N CYS A 72 -6.39 1.73 -12.69
CA CYS A 72 -6.36 2.17 -11.29
C CYS A 72 -7.74 2.15 -10.65
N ALA A 73 -7.79 1.89 -9.34
CA ALA A 73 -8.93 2.08 -8.47
C ALA A 73 -8.60 3.12 -7.39
N SER A 74 -9.60 3.90 -6.97
CA SER A 74 -9.45 4.80 -5.82
C SER A 74 -9.50 3.99 -4.53
N ILE A 75 -8.53 4.22 -3.63
CA ILE A 75 -8.49 3.69 -2.26
C ILE A 75 -9.04 4.72 -1.26
N GLY A 76 -9.24 5.97 -1.69
CA GLY A 76 -9.68 7.07 -0.84
C GLY A 76 -8.52 7.75 -0.14
N TYR A 77 -8.82 8.44 0.97
CA TYR A 77 -7.84 9.23 1.70
C TYR A 77 -7.06 8.36 2.68
N VAL A 78 -5.73 8.48 2.68
CA VAL A 78 -4.82 7.81 3.62
C VAL A 78 -4.03 8.89 4.34
N GLU A 79 -3.86 8.76 5.66
CA GLU A 79 -3.23 9.80 6.48
C GLU A 79 -2.53 9.23 7.71
N SER A 80 -1.29 9.65 7.94
CA SER A 80 -0.52 9.33 9.16
C SER A 80 -1.18 9.90 10.42
N ASN A 81 -1.03 9.20 11.54
CA ASN A 81 -1.46 9.67 12.86
C ASN A 81 -0.27 10.24 13.63
N ALA A 82 -0.42 11.40 14.28
CA ALA A 82 0.57 11.93 15.21
C ALA A 82 -0.01 12.17 16.62
N GLY A 83 -0.98 11.36 17.04
CA GLY A 83 -1.45 11.33 18.42
C GLY A 83 -0.34 10.94 19.41
N TRP A 84 -0.59 11.13 20.71
CA TRP A 84 0.41 10.98 21.78
C TRP A 84 1.15 9.62 21.89
N GLY A 85 0.71 8.58 21.18
CA GLY A 85 1.42 7.30 21.04
C GLY A 85 2.13 7.06 19.69
N CYS A 86 1.96 7.96 18.74
CA CYS A 86 2.47 7.86 17.37
C CYS A 86 3.50 8.94 17.02
N LEU A 87 3.73 9.93 17.90
CA LEU A 87 4.67 11.04 17.66
C LEU A 87 6.11 10.59 17.45
N THR A 88 6.51 9.48 18.06
CA THR A 88 7.88 8.94 18.00
C THR A 88 7.98 7.67 17.16
N GLU A 89 6.89 7.24 16.53
CA GLU A 89 6.82 5.97 15.82
C GLU A 89 6.49 6.19 14.35
N ASP A 90 6.95 5.26 13.50
CA ASP A 90 6.69 5.34 12.06
C ASP A 90 5.20 5.08 11.78
N SER A 91 4.57 5.93 10.96
CA SER A 91 3.24 5.65 10.44
C SER A 91 3.36 4.69 9.27
N ILE A 92 2.84 3.47 9.45
CA ILE A 92 2.99 2.37 8.51
C ILE A 92 1.63 2.02 7.90
N TRP A 93 1.58 1.95 6.57
CA TRP A 93 0.38 1.60 5.82
C TRP A 93 0.62 0.45 4.85
N GLY A 94 -0.27 -0.55 4.88
CA GLY A 94 -0.20 -1.74 4.02
C GLY A 94 -1.21 -1.69 2.87
N LEU A 95 -0.80 -2.23 1.72
CA LEU A 95 -1.64 -2.41 0.53
C LEU A 95 -1.29 -3.73 -0.15
N ALA A 96 -2.30 -4.52 -0.48
CA ALA A 96 -2.16 -5.75 -1.24
C ALA A 96 -3.12 -5.78 -2.43
N TYR A 97 -2.75 -6.55 -3.46
CA TYR A 97 -3.62 -6.82 -4.60
C TYR A 97 -3.73 -8.32 -4.87
N SER A 98 -4.87 -8.71 -5.45
CA SER A 98 -5.11 -10.02 -6.05
C SER A 98 -5.72 -9.83 -7.44
N ALA A 99 -5.13 -10.49 -8.44
CA ALA A 99 -5.52 -10.38 -9.83
C ALA A 99 -5.22 -11.71 -10.56
N LEU A 100 -6.27 -12.46 -10.93
CA LEU A 100 -6.14 -13.83 -11.44
C LEU A 100 -5.33 -14.72 -10.47
N SER A 101 -4.26 -15.34 -10.94
CA SER A 101 -3.31 -16.14 -10.13
C SER A 101 -2.10 -15.33 -9.63
N LYS A 102 -2.16 -13.99 -9.75
CA LYS A 102 -1.10 -13.09 -9.31
C LYS A 102 -1.54 -12.32 -8.08
N THR A 103 -0.64 -12.22 -7.13
CA THR A 103 -0.81 -11.45 -5.90
C THR A 103 0.45 -10.65 -5.65
N GLY A 104 0.31 -9.55 -4.93
CA GLY A 104 1.44 -8.81 -4.42
C GLY A 104 0.99 -7.83 -3.35
N SER A 105 1.97 -7.25 -2.69
CA SER A 105 1.77 -6.30 -1.61
C SER A 105 2.92 -5.33 -1.49
N THR A 106 2.67 -4.26 -0.73
CA THR A 106 3.67 -3.33 -0.22
C THR A 106 3.26 -2.87 1.17
N SER A 107 4.26 -2.53 1.97
CA SER A 107 4.10 -1.62 3.11
C SER A 107 4.61 -0.24 2.69
N SER A 108 4.27 0.80 3.44
CA SER A 108 4.78 2.15 3.20
C SER A 108 4.89 2.92 4.50
N HIS A 109 5.90 3.76 4.61
CA HIS A 109 6.09 4.69 5.73
C HIS A 109 5.61 6.07 5.31
N TRP A 110 4.83 6.73 6.15
CA TRP A 110 4.25 8.04 5.92
C TRP A 110 4.77 9.01 6.98
N TRP A 111 5.24 10.19 6.57
CA TRP A 111 5.66 11.21 7.53
C TRP A 111 5.60 12.61 6.91
N TRP A 112 5.37 13.59 7.77
CA TRP A 112 5.48 14.99 7.42
C TRP A 112 6.90 15.48 7.69
N SER A 113 7.49 16.23 6.77
CA SER A 113 8.81 16.84 6.96
C SER A 113 8.71 18.33 7.23
N THR A 114 9.71 18.90 7.91
CA THR A 114 9.80 20.32 8.29
C THR A 114 9.83 21.32 7.13
N SER A 115 9.77 20.84 5.87
CA SER A 115 9.69 21.67 4.67
C SER A 115 8.26 21.81 4.14
N ASP A 116 7.25 21.49 4.96
CA ASP A 116 5.82 21.47 4.59
C ASP A 116 5.48 20.44 3.49
N TYR A 117 6.27 19.36 3.40
CA TYR A 117 5.99 18.27 2.46
C TYR A 117 5.55 17.01 3.19
N ASN A 118 4.53 16.38 2.63
CA ASN A 118 4.15 15.01 2.94
C ASN A 118 5.12 14.05 2.24
N ASN A 119 5.42 12.92 2.86
CA ASN A 119 6.35 11.94 2.32
C ASN A 119 5.78 10.54 2.44
N VAL A 120 6.14 9.70 1.48
CA VAL A 120 5.85 8.27 1.49
C VAL A 120 7.05 7.51 0.96
N GLU A 121 7.36 6.38 1.58
CA GLU A 121 8.38 5.46 1.10
C GLU A 121 7.86 4.03 1.15
N LEU A 122 7.94 3.31 0.02
CA LEU A 122 7.59 1.92 -0.08
C LEU A 122 8.60 1.04 0.67
N LYS A 123 8.10 0.02 1.36
CA LYS A 123 8.87 -0.99 2.08
C LYS A 123 8.31 -2.37 1.77
N LYS A 124 9.18 -3.38 1.67
CA LYS A 124 8.81 -4.79 1.46
C LYS A 124 7.85 -4.98 0.27
N GLN A 125 8.02 -4.16 -0.76
CA GLN A 125 7.16 -4.11 -1.92
C GLN A 125 7.41 -5.28 -2.87
N SER A 126 6.35 -5.72 -3.54
CA SER A 126 6.45 -6.68 -4.64
C SER A 126 7.33 -6.12 -5.75
N ARG A 127 8.00 -7.02 -6.47
CA ARG A 127 9.00 -6.63 -7.48
C ARG A 127 8.43 -5.64 -8.49
N GLY A 128 9.16 -4.54 -8.68
CA GLY A 128 8.81 -3.49 -9.63
C GLY A 128 7.76 -2.49 -9.12
N THR A 129 7.19 -2.66 -7.92
CA THR A 129 6.20 -1.71 -7.39
C THR A 129 6.81 -0.32 -7.21
N VAL A 130 6.10 0.71 -7.68
CA VAL A 130 6.50 2.13 -7.60
C VAL A 130 5.39 2.97 -6.99
N VAL A 131 5.74 4.18 -6.55
CA VAL A 131 4.81 5.20 -6.05
C VAL A 131 5.03 6.51 -6.79
N CYS A 132 3.97 7.07 -7.36
CA CYS A 132 4.04 8.24 -8.23
C CYS A 132 3.05 9.34 -7.78
N ASP A 133 3.38 10.60 -8.03
CA ASP A 133 2.53 11.77 -7.74
C ASP A 133 1.52 12.11 -8.86
N ASN A 134 1.54 11.32 -9.94
CA ASN A 134 0.65 11.49 -11.08
C ASN A 134 0.28 10.13 -11.70
N LYS A 135 -0.74 10.12 -12.56
CA LYS A 135 -1.25 8.92 -13.23
C LYS A 135 -0.37 8.52 -14.43
N ALA A 136 0.91 8.30 -14.19
CA ALA A 136 1.84 7.73 -15.14
C ALA A 136 2.85 6.84 -14.40
N VAL A 137 3.43 5.89 -15.13
CA VAL A 137 4.46 5.02 -14.57
C VAL A 137 5.73 5.83 -14.35
N CYS A 138 6.17 5.90 -13.09
CA CYS A 138 7.45 6.45 -12.67
C CYS A 138 8.42 5.31 -12.25
N SER A 139 9.57 5.67 -11.67
CA SER A 139 10.56 4.72 -11.14
C SER A 139 10.78 4.83 -9.63
N ASP A 140 9.99 5.67 -8.96
CA ASP A 140 10.24 6.05 -7.57
C ASP A 140 9.66 5.04 -6.58
N THR A 141 10.40 4.79 -5.52
CA THR A 141 9.90 4.07 -4.32
C THR A 141 9.69 5.02 -3.15
N LYS A 142 10.01 6.31 -3.33
CA LYS A 142 9.86 7.37 -2.35
C LYS A 142 9.53 8.66 -3.08
N ILE A 143 8.49 9.34 -2.62
CA ILE A 143 8.11 10.66 -3.14
C ILE A 143 7.79 11.60 -1.99
N ASN A 144 7.80 12.89 -2.30
CA ASN A 144 7.28 13.93 -1.44
C ASN A 144 6.28 14.78 -2.24
N TRP A 145 5.28 15.35 -1.56
CA TRP A 145 4.25 16.17 -2.20
C TRP A 145 3.72 17.24 -1.22
N PRO A 146 3.26 18.40 -1.71
CA PRO A 146 2.90 19.53 -0.84
C PRO A 146 1.47 19.42 -0.25
N ASP A 147 0.53 18.84 -0.99
CA ASP A 147 -0.91 18.89 -0.65
C ASP A 147 -1.48 17.49 -0.34
N GLN A 148 -2.76 17.24 -0.66
CA GLN A 148 -3.45 15.97 -0.40
C GLN A 148 -3.36 14.98 -1.58
N GLY A 149 -2.26 15.00 -2.34
CA GLY A 149 -2.08 14.15 -3.53
C GLY A 149 -2.81 14.67 -4.78
N PRO A 150 -3.07 13.82 -5.79
CA PRO A 150 -3.18 12.36 -5.74
C PRO A 150 -1.84 11.60 -5.66
N ILE A 151 -1.87 10.38 -5.10
CA ILE A 151 -0.72 9.47 -5.06
C ILE A 151 -1.11 8.10 -5.63
N TYR A 152 -0.26 7.54 -6.48
CA TYR A 152 -0.50 6.31 -7.22
C TYR A 152 0.48 5.23 -6.79
N PHE A 153 -0.03 4.14 -6.20
CA PHE A 153 0.73 2.93 -5.93
C PHE A 153 0.56 1.98 -7.10
N ILE A 154 1.63 1.73 -7.86
CA ILE A 154 1.58 0.98 -9.12
C ILE A 154 2.31 -0.34 -8.97
N PHE A 155 1.58 -1.44 -9.07
CA PHE A 155 2.13 -2.80 -9.09
C PHE A 155 2.32 -3.31 -10.52
N PHE A 156 3.26 -4.24 -10.67
CA PHE A 156 3.57 -4.93 -11.94
C PHE A 156 3.38 -6.44 -11.77
N PRO A 157 2.16 -6.98 -11.93
CA PRO A 157 1.86 -8.38 -11.65
C PRO A 157 2.68 -9.39 -12.45
N GLU A 158 3.12 -8.99 -13.64
CA GLU A 158 3.93 -9.84 -14.54
C GLU A 158 5.37 -10.01 -14.04
N GLN A 159 5.82 -9.13 -13.14
CA GLN A 159 7.12 -9.25 -12.47
C GLN A 159 7.03 -10.03 -11.16
N SER A 160 5.82 -10.36 -10.70
CA SER A 160 5.60 -11.15 -9.50
C SER A 160 5.69 -12.65 -9.85
N THR A 161 6.68 -13.33 -9.24
CA THR A 161 6.82 -14.78 -9.32
C THR A 161 5.55 -15.44 -8.80
N THR A 162 4.99 -16.35 -9.61
CA THR A 162 3.82 -17.15 -9.22
C THR A 162 4.18 -17.93 -7.95
N VAL A 163 3.50 -17.67 -6.83
CA VAL A 163 3.55 -18.59 -5.70
C VAL A 163 2.74 -19.80 -6.12
N MET A 164 3.39 -20.80 -6.72
CA MET A 164 2.82 -22.14 -6.70
C MET A 164 2.75 -22.52 -5.22
N GLN A 165 1.55 -22.63 -4.69
CA GLN A 165 1.32 -23.29 -3.41
C GLN A 165 1.91 -24.70 -3.56
N SER A 166 3.11 -24.91 -3.00
CA SER A 166 3.59 -26.25 -2.69
C SER A 166 2.65 -26.77 -1.61
N GLU A 167 1.64 -27.51 -2.03
CA GLU A 167 0.97 -28.47 -1.16
C GLU A 167 2.07 -29.39 -0.62
N ARG A 168 2.43 -29.20 0.65
CA ARG A 168 3.17 -30.17 1.43
C ARG A 168 2.21 -31.34 1.69
N PRO A 169 2.42 -32.57 1.20
CA PRO A 169 1.73 -33.70 1.77
C PRO A 169 2.28 -33.93 3.18
N GLU A 170 1.48 -33.63 4.19
CA GLU A 170 1.62 -34.22 5.52
C GLU A 170 1.44 -35.74 5.39
N GLY A 171 2.41 -36.51 5.88
CA GLY A 171 2.26 -37.95 6.10
C GLY A 171 2.91 -38.86 5.07
N ALA A 172 4.23 -39.00 5.13
CA ALA A 172 4.89 -40.25 4.73
C ALA A 172 5.36 -40.98 6.00
N VAL A 173 4.51 -41.90 6.44
CA VAL A 173 4.82 -42.93 7.43
C VAL A 173 5.96 -43.78 6.89
N MET A 174 7.06 -43.85 7.62
CA MET A 174 8.14 -44.82 7.37
C MET A 174 7.62 -46.22 7.73
N ILE A 175 7.07 -46.93 6.74
CA ILE A 175 6.80 -48.36 6.89
C ILE A 175 8.12 -49.07 6.60
N GLY A 176 8.72 -49.64 7.63
CA GLY A 176 9.83 -50.57 7.48
C GLY A 176 9.40 -51.76 6.62
N GLN A 177 10.17 -52.03 5.58
CA GLN A 177 10.20 -53.34 4.95
C GLN A 177 11.59 -53.91 5.14
N ASP A 178 11.65 -54.82 6.10
CA ASP A 178 12.73 -55.78 6.30
C ASP A 178 12.54 -56.94 5.31
N LEU A 179 13.66 -57.47 4.82
CA LEU A 179 13.83 -58.65 3.95
C LEU A 179 13.21 -58.58 2.54
N ASP A 180 13.88 -58.96 1.45
CA ASP A 180 14.81 -60.08 1.33
C ASP A 180 15.66 -59.95 0.04
N LYS A 181 16.96 -60.28 0.19
CA LYS A 181 17.81 -61.05 -0.72
C LYS A 181 18.20 -60.54 -2.13
N GLU A 182 19.51 -60.74 -2.36
CA GLU A 182 20.19 -60.99 -3.64
C GLU A 182 20.27 -59.84 -4.65
N LEU A 183 21.40 -59.10 -4.64
CA LEU A 183 22.42 -59.20 -5.70
C LEU A 183 23.60 -58.25 -5.44
N GLN A 184 24.80 -58.76 -5.73
CA GLN A 184 26.02 -58.00 -6.05
C GLN A 184 26.78 -57.36 -4.88
N GLN A 185 27.33 -58.24 -4.04
CA GLN A 185 28.72 -58.11 -3.62
C GLN A 185 29.64 -58.17 -4.86
N GLN A 186 29.86 -57.02 -5.50
CA GLN A 186 30.98 -56.74 -6.40
C GLN A 186 31.35 -55.27 -6.29
N LEU A 187 32.17 -54.95 -5.28
CA LEU A 187 33.36 -54.07 -5.31
C LEU A 187 33.86 -53.84 -3.89
#